data_AF-A0A174GPK4-F1
#
_entry.id   AF-A0A174GPK4-F1
#
_cell.length_a   1.000
_cell.length_b   1.000
_cell.length_c   1.000
_cell.angle_alpha   90.00
_cell.angle_beta   90.00
_cell.angle_gamma   90.00
#
_symmetry.space_group_name_H-M   'P 1'
#
loop_
_entity.id
_entity.type
_entity.pdbx_description
1 polymer ?
#
loop_
_entity_poly.entity_id
_entity_poly.type
_entity_poly.pdbx_seq_one_letter_code
_entity_poly.pdbx_strand_id
1 'polypeptide(L)'
;MFYTHLTYDWETNSITRATSPAGFYGVQFLSTLVPTLLVEGGLLWLFGFRARRDWLVFLAVNLVTQAGLHLWIAADLVSIGDSALQYLVLLVAEVPILLVELIAYVFLLKEYSGLRRAAYAACANIASYAVGYLPLHWVVEFLAR
;
A
#
# COMPACT_ATOMS: atom_id res chain seq x y z
N MET A 1 -2.68 11.99 9.78
CA MET A 1 -1.61 12.69 10.52
C MET A 1 -0.79 11.67 11.30
N PHE A 2 0.53 11.62 11.07
CA PHE A 2 1.44 10.88 11.95
C PHE A 2 2.48 11.86 12.50
N TYR A 3 2.67 11.86 13.82
CA TYR A 3 3.51 12.82 14.54
C TYR A 3 4.93 12.25 14.72
N THR A 4 5.96 13.09 14.66
CA THR A 4 7.33 12.72 15.07
C THR A 4 7.53 13.12 16.52
N HIS A 5 7.89 12.17 17.39
CA HIS A 5 8.27 12.48 18.75
C HIS A 5 9.74 12.90 18.80
N LEU A 6 9.96 14.10 19.32
CA LEU A 6 11.29 14.64 19.59
C LEU A 6 11.49 14.68 21.09
N THR A 7 12.60 14.13 21.56
CA THR A 7 13.05 14.26 22.95
C THR A 7 14.10 15.35 22.98
N TYR A 8 13.82 16.42 23.72
CA TYR A 8 14.79 17.47 23.99
C TYR A 8 15.50 17.15 25.31
N ASP A 9 16.83 17.05 25.24
CA ASP A 9 17.69 16.88 26.40
C ASP A 9 18.19 18.25 26.84
N TRP A 10 17.78 18.66 28.05
CA TRP A 10 18.15 19.95 28.64
C TRP A 10 19.61 20.01 29.11
N GLU A 11 20.25 18.89 29.44
CA GLU A 11 21.64 18.87 29.90
C GLU A 11 22.60 19.06 28.73
N THR A 12 22.31 18.40 27.60
CA THR A 12 23.16 18.46 26.41
C THR A 12 22.68 19.50 25.39
N ASN A 13 21.54 20.16 25.65
CA ASN A 13 20.87 21.09 24.74
C ASN A 13 20.69 20.48 23.34
N SER A 14 20.32 19.21 23.28
CA SER A 14 20.24 18.41 22.06
C SER A 14 18.83 17.88 21.81
N ILE A 15 18.48 17.68 20.55
CA ILE A 15 17.20 17.10 20.12
C ILE A 15 17.49 15.72 19.54
N THR A 16 16.83 14.69 20.08
CA THR A 16 16.88 13.32 19.55
C THR A 16 15.49 12.93 19.03
N ARG A 17 15.44 12.23 17.89
CA ARG A 17 14.19 11.60 17.43
C ARG A 17 13.91 10.38 18.29
N ALA A 18 12.79 10.38 18.99
CA ALA A 18 12.34 9.22 19.77
C ALA A 18 11.73 8.13 18.87
N THR A 19 11.20 8.51 17.70
CA THR A 19 10.60 7.58 16.73
C THR A 19 11.67 7.03 15.76
N SER A 20 11.83 5.71 15.71
CA SER A 20 12.69 5.04 14.72
C SER A 20 12.18 5.28 13.29
N PRO A 21 13.01 5.81 12.36
CA PRO A 21 12.61 5.97 10.95
C PRO A 21 12.16 4.65 10.31
N ALA A 22 12.84 3.55 10.63
CA ALA A 22 12.48 2.22 10.11
C ALA A 22 11.11 1.76 10.64
N GLY A 23 10.81 2.03 11.91
CA GLY A 23 9.50 1.73 12.50
C GLY A 23 8.38 2.56 11.85
N PHE A 24 8.66 3.84 11.58
CA PHE A 24 7.71 4.74 10.92
C PHE A 24 7.33 4.26 9.51
N TYR A 25 8.31 4.04 8.62
CA TYR A 25 8.04 3.56 7.27
C TYR A 25 7.48 2.13 7.27
N GLY A 26 7.88 1.29 8.23
CA GLY A 26 7.34 -0.07 8.37
C GLY A 26 5.85 -0.08 8.71
N VAL A 27 5.41 0.74 9.67
CA VAL A 27 3.98 0.87 10.01
C VAL A 27 3.20 1.47 8.85
N GLN A 28 3.75 2.49 8.18
CA GLN A 28 3.13 3.09 7.01
C GLN A 28 2.93 2.05 5.90
N PHE A 29 3.95 1.26 5.59
CA PHE A 29 3.89 0.19 4.60
C PHE A 29 2.86 -0.88 4.96
N LEU A 30 2.86 -1.37 6.20
CA LEU A 30 1.92 -2.40 6.64
C LEU A 30 0.47 -1.90 6.66
N SER A 31 0.26 -0.62 6.97
CA SER A 31 -1.07 0.01 6.98
C SER A 31 -1.73 0.06 5.61
N THR A 32 -0.94 0.06 4.52
CA THR A 32 -1.46 -0.04 3.14
C THR A 32 -1.48 -1.48 2.65
N LEU A 33 -0.46 -2.27 2.99
CA LEU A 33 -0.32 -3.64 2.49
C LEU A 33 -1.42 -4.56 2.99
N VAL A 34 -1.70 -4.52 4.29
CA VAL A 34 -2.67 -5.46 4.88
C VAL A 34 -4.07 -5.27 4.30
N PRO A 35 -4.64 -4.05 4.22
CA PRO A 35 -5.95 -3.86 3.60
C PRO A 35 -6.00 -4.32 2.13
N THR A 36 -5.00 -3.99 1.33
CA THR A 36 -4.94 -4.43 -0.07
C THR A 36 -4.93 -5.95 -0.17
N LEU A 37 -4.06 -6.62 0.59
CA LEU A 37 -3.98 -8.08 0.55
C LEU A 37 -5.30 -8.75 0.93
N LEU A 38 -6.06 -8.18 1.88
CA LEU A 38 -7.37 -8.70 2.27
C LEU A 38 -8.41 -8.53 1.15
N VAL A 39 -8.48 -7.35 0.54
CA VAL A 39 -9.46 -7.04 -0.51
C VAL A 39 -9.16 -7.82 -1.78
N GLU A 40 -7.92 -7.73 -2.27
CA GLU A 40 -7.49 -8.44 -3.47
C GLU A 40 -7.48 -9.94 -3.29
N GLY A 41 -7.03 -10.44 -2.13
CA GLY A 41 -7.05 -11.88 -1.83
C GLY A 41 -8.48 -12.42 -1.78
N GLY A 42 -9.42 -11.65 -1.22
CA GLY A 42 -10.85 -11.98 -1.28
C GLY A 42 -11.37 -12.02 -2.71
N LEU A 43 -11.01 -11.05 -3.54
CA LEU A 43 -11.38 -11.02 -4.96
C LEU A 43 -10.72 -12.14 -5.76
N LEU A 44 -9.46 -12.49 -5.47
CA LEU A 44 -8.73 -13.58 -6.12
C LEU A 44 -9.48 -14.90 -5.89
N TRP A 45 -9.94 -15.11 -4.65
CA TRP A 45 -10.77 -16.24 -4.28
C TRP A 45 -12.14 -16.23 -4.95
N LEU A 46 -12.83 -15.07 -5.00
CA LEU A 46 -14.13 -14.91 -5.68
C LEU A 46 -14.04 -15.12 -7.19
N PHE A 47 -12.94 -14.67 -7.80
CA PHE A 47 -12.58 -14.95 -9.19
C PHE A 47 -12.09 -16.38 -9.38
N GLY A 48 -12.13 -17.23 -8.35
CA GLY A 48 -11.95 -18.67 -8.42
C GLY A 48 -10.50 -19.13 -8.45
N PHE A 49 -9.53 -18.24 -8.31
CA PHE A 49 -8.12 -18.62 -8.33
C PHE A 49 -7.76 -19.34 -7.02
N ARG A 50 -7.38 -20.62 -7.10
CA ARG A 50 -7.12 -21.47 -5.92
C ARG A 50 -5.75 -22.12 -5.93
N ALA A 51 -5.05 -22.16 -7.06
CA ALA A 51 -3.70 -22.70 -7.12
C ALA A 51 -2.76 -21.96 -6.18
N ARG A 52 -2.01 -22.73 -5.38
CA ARG A 52 -0.93 -22.19 -4.53
C ARG A 52 0.01 -21.27 -5.31
N ARG A 53 0.31 -21.61 -6.56
CA ARG A 53 1.13 -20.78 -7.45
C ARG A 53 0.52 -19.42 -7.71
N ASP A 54 -0.79 -19.35 -7.98
CA ASP A 54 -1.47 -18.10 -8.30
C ASP A 54 -1.60 -17.21 -7.04
N TRP A 55 -1.76 -17.81 -5.86
CA TRP A 55 -1.65 -17.12 -4.57
C TRP A 55 -0.24 -16.59 -4.28
N LEU A 56 0.82 -17.35 -4.61
CA LEU A 56 2.20 -16.89 -4.47
C LEU A 56 2.51 -15.72 -5.43
N VAL A 57 2.03 -15.79 -6.67
CA VAL A 57 2.14 -14.70 -7.64
C VAL A 57 1.43 -13.46 -7.11
N PHE A 58 0.20 -13.61 -6.63
CA PHE A 58 -0.57 -12.53 -6.01
C PHE A 58 0.20 -11.83 -4.88
N LEU A 59 0.67 -12.60 -3.89
CA LEU A 59 1.41 -12.07 -2.75
C LEU A 59 2.71 -11.38 -3.18
N ALA A 60 3.46 -11.99 -4.11
CA ALA A 60 4.72 -11.44 -4.58
C ALA A 60 4.52 -10.13 -5.36
N VAL A 61 3.52 -10.07 -6.24
CA VAL A 61 3.20 -8.87 -7.03
C VAL A 61 2.83 -7.73 -6.09
N ASN A 62 1.87 -7.93 -5.18
CA ASN A 62 1.45 -6.93 -4.21
C ASN A 62 2.59 -6.44 -3.30
N LEU A 63 3.42 -7.37 -2.82
CA LEU A 63 4.55 -7.03 -1.96
C LEU A 63 5.56 -6.15 -2.71
N VAL A 64 5.89 -6.51 -3.95
CA VAL A 64 6.87 -5.79 -4.77
C VAL A 64 6.33 -4.42 -5.19
N THR A 65 5.07 -4.34 -5.65
CA THR A 65 4.47 -3.07 -6.09
C THR A 65 4.36 -2.09 -4.92
N GLN A 66 3.87 -2.54 -3.78
CA GLN A 66 3.78 -1.67 -2.60
C GLN A 66 5.15 -1.32 -2.03
N ALA A 67 6.10 -2.25 -1.94
CA ALA A 67 7.44 -1.92 -1.45
C ALA A 67 8.11 -0.90 -2.37
N GLY A 68 7.98 -1.07 -3.69
CA GLY A 68 8.47 -0.11 -4.68
C GLY A 68 7.84 1.27 -4.51
N LEU A 69 6.52 1.34 -4.34
CA LEU A 69 5.80 2.60 -4.10
C LEU A 69 6.29 3.31 -2.83
N HIS A 70 6.40 2.60 -1.72
CA HIS A 70 6.82 3.19 -0.44
C HIS A 70 8.28 3.62 -0.46
N LEU A 71 9.16 2.91 -1.16
CA LEU A 71 10.54 3.34 -1.37
C LEU A 71 10.62 4.60 -2.25
N TRP A 72 9.80 4.69 -3.30
CA TRP A 72 9.74 5.88 -4.16
C TRP A 72 9.21 7.09 -3.39
N ILE A 73 8.10 6.92 -2.66
CA ILE A 73 7.54 7.96 -1.78
C ILE A 73 8.55 8.39 -0.72
N ALA A 74 9.23 7.45 -0.05
CA ALA A 74 10.22 7.77 0.98
C ALA A 74 11.42 8.56 0.42
N ALA A 75 11.78 8.35 -0.84
CA ALA A 75 12.84 9.09 -1.52
C ALA A 75 12.42 10.50 -1.94
N ASP A 76 11.12 10.73 -2.23
CA ASP A 76 10.62 11.96 -2.85
C ASP A 76 9.77 12.86 -1.92
N LEU A 77 9.30 12.37 -0.76
CA LEU A 77 8.48 13.17 0.16
C LEU A 77 9.33 13.98 1.16
N VAL A 78 9.72 15.19 0.76
CA VAL A 78 10.24 16.24 1.66
C VAL A 78 9.34 17.48 1.76
N SER A 79 8.24 17.65 1.03
CA SER A 79 7.56 18.97 1.05
C SER A 79 6.04 19.07 0.95
N ILE A 80 5.27 17.98 0.89
CA ILE A 80 3.80 18.09 0.74
C ILE A 80 3.13 17.91 2.10
N GLY A 81 2.80 19.03 2.74
CA GLY A 81 2.03 19.08 3.98
C GLY A 81 0.58 18.62 3.83
N ASP A 82 -0.07 18.44 4.98
CA ASP A 82 -1.43 17.89 5.17
C ASP A 82 -2.46 18.67 4.34
N SER A 83 -2.84 18.11 3.19
CA SER A 83 -3.81 18.70 2.28
C SER A 83 -4.47 17.61 1.44
N ALA A 84 -5.66 17.89 0.93
CA ALA A 84 -6.39 17.02 0.00
C ALA A 84 -5.54 16.56 -1.21
N LEU A 85 -4.46 17.27 -1.53
CA LEU A 85 -3.48 16.93 -2.56
C LEU A 85 -2.72 15.63 -2.26
N GLN A 86 -2.51 15.25 -1.00
CA GLN A 86 -1.83 14.00 -0.66
C GLN A 86 -2.62 12.76 -1.13
N TYR A 87 -3.96 12.82 -1.05
CA TYR A 87 -4.84 11.79 -1.59
C TYR A 87 -4.80 11.73 -3.12
N LEU A 88 -4.60 12.88 -3.77
CA LEU A 88 -4.49 12.99 -5.23
C LEU A 88 -3.13 12.44 -5.72
N VAL A 89 -2.05 12.63 -4.96
CA VAL A 89 -0.74 12.02 -5.22
C VAL A 89 -0.81 10.50 -5.09
N LEU A 90 -1.50 9.98 -4.06
CA LEU A 90 -1.73 8.53 -3.93
C LEU A 90 -2.55 7.97 -5.11
N LEU A 91 -3.57 8.69 -5.59
CA LEU A 91 -4.30 8.32 -6.82
C LEU A 91 -3.41 8.25 -8.05
N VAL A 92 -2.55 9.26 -8.26
CA VAL A 92 -1.62 9.30 -9.40
C VAL A 92 -0.60 8.15 -9.30
N ALA A 93 -0.14 7.83 -8.09
CA ALA A 93 0.81 6.76 -7.85
C ALA A 93 0.19 5.35 -8.00
N GLU A 94 -1.12 5.20 -7.80
CA GLU A 94 -1.83 3.94 -8.01
C GLU A 94 -1.92 3.55 -9.49
N VAL A 95 -1.92 4.51 -10.42
CA VAL A 95 -2.06 4.24 -11.86
C VAL A 95 -0.89 3.40 -12.42
N PRO A 96 0.39 3.73 -12.15
CA PRO A 96 1.51 2.85 -12.50
C PRO A 96 1.41 1.45 -11.86
N ILE A 97 0.95 1.36 -10.61
CA ILE A 97 0.79 0.07 -9.92
C ILE A 97 -0.24 -0.77 -10.64
N LEU A 98 -1.41 -0.22 -10.93
CA LEU A 98 -2.46 -0.88 -11.70
C LEU A 98 -1.94 -1.44 -13.03
N LEU A 99 -1.13 -0.67 -13.76
CA LEU A 99 -0.55 -1.12 -15.02
C LEU A 99 0.42 -2.29 -14.82
N VAL A 100 1.30 -2.20 -13.82
CA VAL A 100 2.26 -3.26 -13.49
C VAL A 100 1.53 -4.53 -13.06
N GLU A 101 0.53 -4.42 -12.20
CA GLU A 101 -0.25 -5.56 -11.70
C GLU A 101 -1.10 -6.19 -12.78
N LEU A 102 -1.74 -5.39 -13.64
CA LEU A 102 -2.49 -5.88 -14.79
C LEU A 102 -1.59 -6.72 -15.71
N ILE A 103 -0.43 -6.19 -16.07
CA ILE A 103 0.55 -6.91 -16.89
C ILE A 103 0.98 -8.19 -16.16
N ALA A 104 1.41 -8.07 -14.91
CA ALA A 104 1.88 -9.20 -14.11
C ALA A 104 0.83 -10.31 -14.02
N TYR A 105 -0.41 -10.00 -13.67
CA TYR A 105 -1.46 -11.00 -13.49
C TYR A 105 -1.91 -11.65 -14.80
N VAL A 106 -1.97 -10.91 -15.90
CA VAL A 106 -2.29 -11.49 -17.22
C VAL A 106 -1.26 -12.55 -17.62
N PHE A 107 0.03 -12.30 -17.38
CA PHE A 107 1.12 -13.21 -17.76
C PHE A 107 1.41 -14.30 -16.73
N LEU A 108 1.35 -13.99 -15.44
CA LEU A 108 1.83 -14.85 -14.35
C LEU A 108 0.74 -15.74 -13.75
N LEU A 109 -0.52 -15.28 -13.62
CA LEU A 109 -1.62 -16.18 -13.25
C LEU A 109 -1.84 -17.18 -14.39
N LYS A 110 -2.14 -18.45 -14.10
CA LYS A 110 -2.24 -19.48 -15.15
C LYS A 110 -3.56 -20.26 -15.15
N GLU A 111 -4.35 -20.25 -14.09
CA GLU A 111 -5.54 -21.11 -14.01
C GLU A 111 -6.64 -20.81 -15.05
N TYR A 112 -6.82 -19.55 -15.44
CA TYR A 112 -7.96 -19.13 -16.29
C TYR A 112 -7.56 -18.36 -17.54
N SER A 113 -8.53 -17.95 -18.38
CA SER A 113 -8.30 -17.16 -19.59
C SER A 113 -7.69 -15.79 -19.28
N GLY A 114 -6.97 -15.22 -20.27
CA GLY A 114 -6.36 -13.89 -20.15
C GLY A 114 -7.37 -12.79 -19.80
N LEU A 115 -8.59 -12.86 -20.36
CA LEU A 115 -9.66 -11.92 -20.05
C LEU A 115 -10.08 -11.97 -18.57
N ARG A 116 -10.19 -13.17 -17.98
CA ARG A 116 -10.55 -13.32 -16.56
C ARG A 116 -9.43 -12.81 -15.65
N ARG A 117 -8.17 -13.02 -16.02
CA ARG A 117 -7.00 -12.47 -15.29
C ARG A 117 -6.97 -10.94 -15.36
N ALA A 118 -7.26 -10.36 -16.52
CA ALA A 118 -7.34 -8.92 -16.70
C ALA A 118 -8.51 -8.31 -15.92
N ALA A 119 -9.69 -8.92 -15.99
CA ALA A 119 -10.86 -8.51 -15.21
C ALA A 119 -10.60 -8.59 -13.71
N TYR A 120 -9.95 -9.67 -13.24
CA TYR A 120 -9.51 -9.78 -11.86
C TYR A 120 -8.59 -8.62 -11.48
N ALA A 121 -7.52 -8.37 -12.24
CA ALA A 121 -6.56 -7.31 -11.94
C ALA A 121 -7.22 -5.93 -11.83
N ALA A 122 -8.10 -5.59 -12.79
CA ALA A 122 -8.83 -4.33 -12.78
C ALA A 122 -9.78 -4.23 -11.57
N CYS A 123 -10.56 -5.28 -11.28
CA CYS A 123 -11.47 -5.28 -10.13
C CYS A 123 -10.71 -5.22 -8.80
N ALA A 124 -9.62 -5.97 -8.67
CA ALA A 124 -8.78 -6.01 -7.48
C ALA A 124 -8.23 -4.62 -7.15
N ASN A 125 -7.60 -3.97 -8.13
CA ASN A 125 -7.03 -2.64 -7.94
C ASN A 125 -8.10 -1.58 -7.67
N ILE A 126 -9.23 -1.57 -8.39
CA ILE A 126 -10.30 -0.60 -8.15
C ILE A 126 -10.92 -0.79 -6.76
N ALA A 127 -11.15 -2.03 -6.34
CA ALA A 127 -11.73 -2.33 -5.04
C ALA A 127 -10.75 -2.01 -3.91
N SER A 128 -9.49 -2.38 -4.04
CA SER A 128 -8.45 -2.08 -3.05
C SER A 128 -8.17 -0.59 -2.94
N TYR A 129 -8.23 0.14 -4.06
CA TYR A 129 -8.27 1.59 -4.04
C TYR A 129 -9.48 2.04 -3.23
N ALA A 130 -10.71 1.79 -3.67
CA ALA A 130 -11.92 2.28 -2.96
C ALA A 130 -11.97 1.92 -1.46
N VAL A 131 -11.58 0.69 -1.11
CA VAL A 131 -11.55 0.20 0.27
C VAL A 131 -10.29 0.64 1.01
N GLY A 132 -9.19 1.01 0.37
CA GLY A 132 -8.01 1.55 1.04
C GLY A 132 -8.24 2.95 1.61
N TYR A 133 -9.10 3.77 0.97
CA TYR A 133 -9.42 5.14 1.44
C TYR A 133 -10.40 5.16 2.62
N LEU A 134 -11.25 4.14 2.79
CA LEU A 134 -12.28 4.11 3.83
C LEU A 134 -11.75 3.83 5.27
N PRO A 135 -10.70 3.02 5.50
CA PRO A 135 -10.13 2.76 6.82
C PRO A 135 -9.00 3.71 7.19
N LEU A 136 -8.28 4.31 6.23
CA LEU A 136 -7.09 5.12 6.55
C LEU A 136 -7.42 6.28 7.50
N HIS A 137 -8.60 6.89 7.35
CA HIS A 137 -9.06 7.93 8.27
C HIS A 137 -9.42 7.40 9.67
N TRP A 138 -9.98 6.19 9.78
CA TRP A 138 -10.33 5.57 11.07
C TRP A 138 -9.09 5.03 11.80
N VAL A 139 -8.14 4.44 11.08
CA VAL A 139 -6.89 3.92 11.64
C VAL A 139 -6.03 5.08 12.13
N VAL A 140 -5.96 6.19 11.38
CA VAL A 140 -5.29 7.42 11.83
C VAL A 140 -5.98 7.99 13.08
N GLU A 141 -7.31 8.06 13.12
CA GLU A 141 -8.04 8.50 14.32
C GLU A 141 -7.85 7.58 15.52
N PHE A 142 -7.74 6.26 15.32
CA PHE A 142 -7.52 5.29 16.38
C PHE A 142 -6.10 5.35 16.92
N LEU A 143 -5.09 5.51 16.06
CA LEU A 143 -3.68 5.65 16.44
C LEU A 143 -3.33 7.02 17.02
N ALA A 144 -4.18 8.04 16.81
CA ALA A 144 -4.04 9.37 17.40
C ALA A 144 -4.69 9.49 18.80
N ARG A 145 -5.28 8.42 19.32
CA ARG A 145 -5.79 8.29 20.70
C ARG A 145 -4.77 7.56 21.57
#